data_AF-A0A523ZL01-F1
#
_entry.id   AF-A0A523ZL01-F1
#
_cell.length_a   1.000
_cell.length_b   1.000
_cell.length_c   1.000
_cell.angle_alpha   90.00
_cell.angle_beta   90.00
_cell.angle_gamma   90.00
#
_symmetry.space_group_name_H-M   'P 1'
#
loop_
_entity.id
_entity.type
_entity.pdbx_description
1 polymer ?
#
loop_
_entity_poly.entity_id
_entity_poly.type
_entity_poly.pdbx_seq_one_letter_code
_entity_poly.pdbx_strand_id
1 'polypeptide(L)'
;MRCKDIERLIMASSDEELSPEEVKAVENHLVDCAQCTQLRDDLKKIWMDMKAIPKPVLPPELAEKTRQRCYAELKKRSEARKSALLTPPSPIPIYVWAVLAALTLLTMFITIPVINEIKLDESLTFKSAAVLTLIIQNAVMLFFAPILIRKYRSKKQNISGFPMNANAY
;
A
#
# COMPACT_ATOMS: atom_id res chain seq x y z
N MET A 1 33.71 -11.71 1.29
CA MET A 1 33.13 -10.35 1.15
C MET A 1 34.24 -9.31 1.23
N ARG A 2 34.04 -8.11 0.68
CA ARG A 2 35.01 -7.01 0.79
C ARG A 2 34.87 -6.35 2.15
N CYS A 3 35.96 -5.83 2.73
CA CYS A 3 35.94 -5.16 4.03
C CYS A 3 34.86 -4.08 4.10
N LYS A 4 34.73 -3.26 3.05
CA LYS A 4 33.70 -2.20 2.96
C LYS A 4 32.26 -2.70 3.12
N ASP A 5 31.96 -3.91 2.65
CA ASP A 5 30.62 -4.48 2.78
C ASP A 5 30.38 -4.94 4.23
N ILE A 6 31.41 -5.49 4.87
CA ILE A 6 31.38 -5.93 6.27
C ILE A 6 31.33 -4.75 7.24
N GLU A 7 32.09 -3.68 6.98
CA GLU A 7 32.03 -2.45 7.78
C GLU A 7 30.61 -1.86 7.83
N ARG A 8 29.91 -1.88 6.69
CA ARG A 8 28.50 -1.45 6.62
C ARG A 8 27.59 -2.34 7.45
N LEU A 9 27.78 -3.66 7.40
CA LEU A 9 27.00 -4.59 8.21
C LEU A 9 27.29 -4.42 9.72
N ILE A 10 28.55 -4.20 10.10
CA ILE A 10 28.95 -3.92 11.48
C ILE A 10 28.26 -2.63 11.98
N MET A 11 28.24 -1.57 11.17
CA MET A 11 27.53 -0.33 11.51
C MET A 11 26.01 -0.52 11.57
N ALA A 12 25.42 -1.26 10.63
CA ALA A 12 23.97 -1.51 10.61
C ALA A 12 23.48 -2.35 11.81
N SER A 13 24.33 -3.26 12.32
CA SER A 13 24.00 -4.11 13.48
C SER A 13 23.66 -3.36 14.76
N SER A 14 23.96 -2.07 14.82
CA SER A 14 23.68 -1.24 15.98
C SER A 14 22.27 -0.66 16.00
N ASP A 15 21.68 -0.50 14.81
CA ASP A 15 20.40 0.19 14.61
C ASP A 15 19.29 -0.77 14.15
N GLU A 16 19.67 -1.85 13.45
CA GLU A 16 18.75 -2.83 12.86
C GLU A 16 19.16 -4.27 13.21
N GLU A 17 18.18 -5.17 13.20
CA GLU A 17 18.41 -6.60 13.40
C GLU A 17 18.91 -7.23 12.10
N LEU A 18 20.19 -7.59 12.06
CA LEU A 18 20.79 -8.27 10.91
C LEU A 18 20.16 -9.65 10.70
N SER A 19 20.04 -10.07 9.44
CA SER A 19 19.63 -11.43 9.11
C SER A 19 20.68 -12.46 9.58
N PRO A 20 20.29 -13.71 9.86
CA PRO A 20 21.25 -14.74 10.31
C PRO A 20 22.36 -15.05 9.29
N GLU A 21 22.11 -14.80 8.00
CA GLU A 21 23.11 -14.95 6.94
C GLU A 21 24.17 -13.84 7.02
N GLU A 22 23.74 -12.59 7.25
CA GLU A 22 24.63 -11.43 7.41
C GLU A 22 25.47 -11.55 8.68
N VAL A 23 24.87 -12.02 9.79
CA VAL A 23 25.61 -12.26 11.04
C VAL A 23 26.74 -13.26 10.80
N LYS A 24 26.46 -14.41 10.16
CA LYS A 24 27.49 -15.39 9.81
C LYS A 24 28.55 -14.83 8.87
N ALA A 25 28.16 -14.01 7.90
CA ALA A 25 29.09 -13.40 6.97
C ALA A 25 30.06 -12.43 7.66
N VAL A 26 29.56 -11.65 8.63
CA VAL A 26 30.38 -10.79 9.49
C VAL A 26 31.30 -11.64 10.36
N GLU A 27 30.78 -12.62 11.11
CA GLU A 27 31.57 -13.48 11.98
C GLU A 27 32.71 -14.18 11.24
N ASN A 28 32.43 -14.77 10.08
CA ASN A 28 33.45 -15.42 9.25
C ASN A 28 34.54 -14.43 8.80
N HIS A 29 34.17 -13.20 8.42
CA HIS A 29 35.15 -12.21 7.98
C HIS A 29 36.04 -11.69 9.11
N LEU A 30 35.49 -11.61 10.33
CA LEU A 30 36.22 -11.13 11.50
C LEU A 30 37.33 -12.09 11.97
N VAL A 31 37.22 -13.38 11.63
CA VAL A 31 38.28 -14.36 11.89
C VAL A 31 39.55 -14.02 11.07
N ASP A 32 39.36 -13.57 9.84
CA ASP A 32 40.46 -13.39 8.88
C ASP A 32 40.92 -11.92 8.72
N CYS A 33 40.14 -10.94 9.20
CA CYS A 33 40.42 -9.52 9.00
C CYS A 33 40.60 -8.75 10.32
N ALA A 34 41.86 -8.47 10.68
CA ALA A 34 42.19 -7.71 11.88
C ALA A 34 41.61 -6.27 11.88
N GLN A 35 41.53 -5.62 10.72
CA GLN A 35 40.97 -4.26 10.60
C GLN A 35 39.49 -4.21 10.95
N CYS A 36 38.69 -5.14 10.43
CA CYS A 36 37.26 -5.21 10.74
C CYS A 36 37.01 -5.62 12.19
N THR A 37 37.87 -6.46 12.78
CA THR A 37 37.81 -6.81 14.21
C THR A 37 38.08 -5.61 15.09
N GLN A 38 39.11 -4.82 14.78
CA GLN A 38 39.39 -3.57 15.48
C GLN A 38 38.21 -2.60 15.39
N LEU A 39 37.64 -2.40 14.21
CA LEU A 39 36.48 -1.53 14.03
C LEU A 39 35.29 -1.96 14.90
N ARG A 40 34.97 -3.26 14.93
CA ARG A 40 33.89 -3.80 15.77
C ARG A 40 34.14 -3.51 17.24
N ASP A 41 35.37 -3.71 17.71
CA ASP A 41 35.73 -3.54 19.11
C ASP A 41 35.72 -2.05 19.51
N ASP A 42 36.16 -1.16 18.63
CA ASP A 42 36.08 0.30 18.80
C ASP A 42 34.61 0.76 18.90
N LEU A 43 33.75 0.29 17.99
CA LEU A 43 32.32 0.58 18.03
C LEU A 43 31.68 0.05 19.33
N LYS A 44 32.01 -1.18 19.74
CA LYS A 44 31.53 -1.75 20.99
C LYS A 44 31.92 -0.88 22.19
N LYS A 45 33.15 -0.36 22.22
CA LYS A 45 33.62 0.55 23.25
C LYS A 45 32.81 1.85 23.27
N ILE A 46 32.63 2.49 22.12
CA ILE A 46 31.80 3.71 21.99
C ILE A 46 30.38 3.44 22.51
N TRP A 47 29.80 2.30 22.16
CA TRP A 47 28.47 1.89 22.64
C TRP A 47 28.40 1.68 24.15
N MET A 48 29.43 1.11 24.77
CA MET A 48 29.52 0.99 26.22
C MET A 48 29.65 2.36 26.89
N ASP A 49 30.47 3.24 26.34
CA ASP A 49 30.66 4.61 26.85
C ASP A 49 29.35 5.40 26.74
N MET A 50 28.62 5.30 25.62
CA MET A 50 27.31 5.91 25.44
C MET A 50 26.27 5.37 26.44
N LYS A 51 26.29 4.07 26.74
CA LYS A 51 25.40 3.47 27.75
C LYS A 51 25.72 3.92 29.17
N ALA A 52 26.96 4.31 29.43
CA ALA A 52 27.40 4.85 30.72
C ALA A 52 26.96 6.31 30.91
N ILE A 53 26.59 7.04 29.84
CA ILE A 53 26.06 8.40 29.94
C ILE A 53 24.75 8.37 30.75
N PRO A 54 24.65 9.14 31.85
CA PRO A 54 23.42 9.23 32.63
C PRO A 54 22.25 9.65 31.74
N LYS A 55 21.19 8.83 31.73
CA LYS A 55 19.98 9.18 30.99
C LYS A 55 19.31 10.39 31.67
N PRO A 56 18.96 11.45 30.92
CA PRO A 56 18.24 12.57 31.50
C PRO A 56 16.89 12.09 32.04
N VAL A 57 16.55 12.53 33.25
CA VAL A 57 15.24 12.23 33.84
C VAL A 57 14.18 12.99 33.05
N LEU A 58 13.20 12.26 32.50
CA LEU A 58 12.10 12.87 31.75
C LEU A 58 11.20 13.66 32.73
N PRO A 59 11.03 14.98 32.56
CA PRO A 59 10.13 15.76 33.40
C PRO A 59 8.70 15.22 33.31
N PRO A 60 7.99 15.06 34.45
CA PRO A 60 6.64 14.47 34.47
C PRO A 60 5.65 15.28 33.63
N GLU A 61 5.82 16.61 33.57
CA GLU A 61 5.00 17.50 32.74
C GLU A 61 5.13 17.19 31.23
N LEU A 62 6.35 16.94 30.75
CA LEU A 62 6.60 16.60 29.34
C LEU A 62 6.03 15.22 28.99
N ALA A 63 6.15 14.25 29.90
CA ALA A 63 5.56 12.93 29.74
C ALA A 63 4.03 13.02 29.59
N GLU A 64 3.38 13.76 30.50
CA GLU A 64 1.93 13.93 30.50
C GLU A 64 1.44 14.71 29.28
N LYS A 65 2.12 15.79 28.90
CA LYS A 65 1.78 16.57 27.68
C LYS A 65 1.89 15.72 26.42
N THR A 66 2.91 14.86 26.34
CA THR A 66 3.10 13.95 25.20
C THR A 66 1.99 12.90 25.16
N ARG A 67 1.66 12.32 26.32
CA ARG A 67 0.57 11.35 26.47
C ARG A 67 -0.77 11.95 26.04
N GLN A 68 -1.09 13.16 26.50
CA GLN A 68 -2.32 13.87 26.14
C GLN A 68 -2.41 14.15 24.63
N ARG A 69 -1.32 14.61 24.01
CA ARG A 69 -1.27 14.82 22.55
C ARG A 69 -1.46 13.53 21.77
N CYS A 70 -0.85 12.43 22.22
CA CYS A 70 -1.02 11.12 21.60
C CYS A 70 -2.48 10.65 21.68
N TYR A 71 -3.13 10.77 22.85
CA TYR A 71 -4.55 10.41 22.98
C TYR A 71 -5.47 11.29 22.15
N ALA A 72 -5.22 12.61 22.11
CA ALA A 72 -6.01 13.53 21.29
C ALA A 72 -5.94 13.15 19.80
N GLU A 73 -4.75 12.82 19.30
CA GLU A 73 -4.55 12.40 17.91
C GLU A 73 -5.19 11.04 17.61
N LEU A 74 -5.06 10.06 18.52
CA LEU A 74 -5.72 8.76 18.41
C LEU A 74 -7.25 8.90 18.40
N LYS A 75 -7.79 9.75 19.27
CA LYS A 75 -9.23 10.04 19.32
C LYS A 75 -9.72 10.67 18.02
N LYS A 76 -9.02 11.70 17.52
CA LYS A 76 -9.33 12.36 16.24
C LYS A 76 -9.34 11.37 15.07
N ARG A 77 -8.35 10.48 14.98
CA ARG A 77 -8.30 9.43 13.95
C ARG A 77 -9.45 8.44 14.08
N SER A 78 -9.81 8.05 15.30
CA SER A 78 -10.94 7.14 15.54
C SER A 78 -12.28 7.76 15.13
N GLU A 79 -12.48 9.05 15.41
CA GLU A 79 -13.70 9.79 15.06
C GLU A 79 -13.78 10.01 13.54
N ALA A 80 -12.67 10.38 12.89
CA ALA A 80 -12.60 10.47 11.43
C ALA A 80 -12.91 9.13 10.74
N ARG A 81 -12.48 8.01 11.33
CA ARG A 81 -12.80 6.68 10.80
C ARG A 81 -14.27 6.33 10.97
N LYS A 82 -14.87 6.65 12.12
CA LYS A 82 -16.30 6.46 12.36
C LYS A 82 -17.13 7.32 11.41
N SER A 83 -16.78 8.60 11.25
CA SER A 83 -17.51 9.49 10.32
C SER A 83 -17.40 9.00 8.88
N ALA A 84 -16.23 8.51 8.44
CA ALA A 84 -16.07 7.92 7.11
C ALA A 84 -16.93 6.65 6.89
N LEU A 85 -17.16 5.85 7.94
CA LEU A 85 -18.06 4.69 7.89
C LEU A 85 -19.55 5.09 7.83
N LEU A 86 -19.90 6.20 8.49
CA LEU A 86 -21.27 6.75 8.55
C LEU A 86 -21.62 7.64 7.35
N THR A 87 -20.63 8.08 6.55
CA THR A 87 -20.88 8.91 5.38
C THR A 87 -21.45 8.01 4.28
N PRO A 88 -22.70 8.21 3.83
CA PRO A 88 -23.23 7.44 2.71
C PRO A 88 -22.33 7.66 1.49
N PRO A 89 -22.12 6.62 0.65
CA PRO A 89 -21.39 6.80 -0.59
C PRO A 89 -22.05 7.94 -1.38
N SER A 90 -21.24 8.90 -1.83
CA SER A 90 -21.70 10.02 -2.66
C SER A 90 -22.59 9.49 -3.79
N PRO A 91 -23.79 10.07 -4.01
CA PRO A 91 -24.68 9.61 -5.07
C PRO A 91 -23.94 9.63 -6.40
N ILE A 92 -24.05 8.54 -7.15
CA ILE A 92 -23.42 8.43 -8.48
C ILE A 92 -23.98 9.58 -9.34
N PRO A 93 -23.11 10.39 -9.99
CA PRO A 93 -23.57 11.53 -10.77
C PRO A 93 -24.54 11.12 -11.89
N ILE A 94 -25.58 11.93 -12.13
CA ILE A 94 -26.67 11.60 -13.06
C ILE A 94 -26.19 11.35 -14.50
N TYR A 95 -25.09 11.97 -14.93
CA TYR A 95 -24.50 11.74 -16.25
C TYR A 95 -23.98 10.32 -16.43
N VAL A 96 -23.51 9.66 -15.35
CA VAL A 96 -23.07 8.25 -15.42
C VAL A 96 -24.26 7.36 -15.75
N TRP A 97 -25.42 7.63 -15.15
CA TRP A 97 -26.67 6.93 -15.46
C TRP A 97 -27.15 7.21 -16.90
N ALA A 98 -27.02 8.45 -17.36
CA ALA A 98 -27.38 8.82 -18.73
C ALA A 98 -26.50 8.10 -19.76
N VAL A 99 -25.18 8.07 -19.55
CA VAL A 99 -24.23 7.35 -20.41
C VAL A 99 -24.50 5.85 -20.39
N LEU A 100 -24.76 5.29 -19.20
CA LEU A 100 -25.13 3.88 -19.06
C LEU A 100 -26.37 3.57 -19.89
N ALA A 101 -27.46 4.32 -19.70
CA ALA A 101 -28.73 4.12 -20.40
C ALA A 101 -28.59 4.25 -21.93
N ALA A 102 -27.83 5.24 -22.39
CA ALA A 102 -27.56 5.43 -23.82
C ALA A 102 -26.79 4.24 -24.42
N LEU A 103 -25.77 3.75 -23.72
CA LEU A 103 -25.03 2.55 -24.13
C LEU A 103 -25.93 1.32 -24.18
N THR A 104 -26.80 1.11 -23.18
CA THR A 104 -27.72 -0.04 -23.19
C THR A 104 -28.68 0.02 -24.38
N LEU A 105 -29.28 1.20 -24.63
CA LEU A 105 -30.21 1.39 -25.76
C LEU A 105 -29.51 1.17 -27.10
N LEU A 106 -28.32 1.71 -27.28
CA LEU A 106 -27.53 1.52 -28.50
C LEU A 106 -27.19 0.04 -28.73
N THR A 107 -26.79 -0.66 -27.66
CA THR A 107 -26.46 -2.08 -27.73
C THR A 107 -27.70 -2.90 -28.09
N MET A 108 -28.86 -2.58 -27.49
CA MET A 108 -30.13 -3.25 -27.79
C MET A 108 -30.54 -3.04 -29.25
N PHE A 109 -30.43 -1.80 -29.76
CA PHE A 109 -30.75 -1.47 -31.14
C PHE A 109 -29.91 -2.26 -32.16
N ILE A 110 -28.62 -2.40 -31.90
CA ILE A 110 -27.70 -3.16 -32.77
C ILE A 110 -27.99 -4.68 -32.71
N THR A 111 -28.46 -5.20 -31.58
CA THR A 111 -28.62 -6.64 -31.36
C THR A 111 -29.97 -7.19 -31.78
N ILE A 112 -31.03 -6.38 -31.78
CA ILE A 112 -32.38 -6.75 -32.25
C ILE A 112 -32.38 -7.40 -33.65
N PRO A 113 -31.78 -6.81 -34.71
CA PRO A 113 -31.81 -7.41 -36.04
C PRO A 113 -31.09 -8.76 -36.10
N VAL A 114 -29.98 -8.90 -35.36
CA VAL A 114 -29.21 -10.16 -35.28
C VAL A 114 -30.04 -11.28 -34.64
N ILE A 115 -30.83 -10.96 -33.61
CA ILE A 115 -31.73 -11.94 -32.96
C ILE A 115 -32.86 -12.36 -33.90
N ASN A 116 -33.38 -11.44 -34.71
CA ASN A 116 -34.42 -11.74 -35.68
C ASN A 116 -33.90 -12.64 -36.81
N GLU A 117 -32.66 -12.45 -37.28
CA GLU A 117 -32.03 -13.34 -38.27
C GLU A 117 -31.78 -14.75 -37.71
N ILE A 118 -31.37 -14.87 -36.45
CA ILE A 118 -31.14 -16.18 -35.80
C ILE A 118 -32.44 -16.98 -35.61
N LYS A 119 -33.59 -16.31 -35.50
CA LYS A 119 -34.90 -16.99 -35.44
C LYS A 119 -35.35 -17.58 -36.78
N LEU A 120 -34.73 -17.19 -37.90
CA LEU A 120 -35.12 -17.65 -39.23
C LEU A 120 -34.23 -18.78 -39.79
N ASP A 121 -33.01 -19.00 -39.27
CA ASP A 121 -32.08 -20.01 -39.80
C ASP A 121 -31.50 -20.91 -38.69
N GLU A 122 -31.81 -22.21 -38.76
CA GLU A 122 -31.55 -23.23 -37.72
C GLU A 122 -30.08 -23.73 -37.69
N SER A 123 -29.10 -22.85 -37.88
CA SER A 123 -27.69 -23.21 -37.59
C SER A 123 -26.93 -22.06 -36.96
N LEU A 124 -26.37 -22.32 -35.78
CA LEU A 124 -25.56 -21.37 -35.00
C LEU A 124 -24.26 -21.06 -35.75
N THR A 125 -24.33 -20.08 -36.65
CA THR A 125 -23.18 -19.61 -37.44
C THR A 125 -22.16 -18.93 -36.54
N PHE A 126 -20.86 -19.09 -36.81
CA PHE A 126 -19.74 -18.47 -36.08
C PHE A 126 -19.90 -16.94 -35.83
N LYS A 127 -20.65 -16.25 -36.70
CA LYS A 127 -21.00 -14.83 -36.55
C LYS A 127 -21.89 -14.54 -35.32
N SER A 128 -22.85 -15.38 -34.99
CA SER A 128 -23.72 -15.17 -33.82
C SER A 128 -22.98 -15.42 -32.51
N ALA A 129 -22.05 -16.39 -32.49
CA ALA A 129 -21.15 -16.59 -31.36
C ALA A 129 -20.24 -15.38 -31.11
N ALA A 130 -19.71 -14.75 -32.17
CA ALA A 130 -18.88 -13.55 -32.04
C ALA A 130 -19.66 -12.36 -31.46
N VAL A 131 -20.91 -12.13 -31.92
CA VAL A 131 -21.79 -11.08 -31.40
C VAL A 131 -22.15 -11.34 -29.94
N LEU A 132 -22.49 -12.58 -29.58
CA LEU A 132 -22.80 -12.94 -28.20
C LEU A 132 -21.61 -12.72 -27.27
N THR A 133 -20.40 -13.06 -27.74
CA THR A 133 -19.16 -12.85 -26.98
C THR A 133 -18.89 -11.37 -26.75
N LEU A 134 -19.13 -10.52 -27.76
CA LEU A 134 -19.02 -9.06 -27.62
C LEU A 134 -20.02 -8.47 -26.61
N ILE A 135 -21.27 -8.96 -26.60
CA ILE A 135 -22.29 -8.55 -25.63
C ILE A 135 -21.87 -8.94 -24.21
N ILE A 136 -21.43 -10.19 -24.02
CA ILE A 136 -20.95 -10.69 -22.72
C ILE A 136 -19.74 -9.88 -22.25
N GLN A 137 -18.78 -9.60 -23.15
CA GLN A 137 -17.58 -8.83 -22.83
C GLN A 137 -17.92 -7.40 -22.40
N ASN A 138 -18.85 -6.72 -23.09
CA ASN A 138 -19.30 -5.38 -22.72
C ASN A 138 -20.07 -5.37 -21.38
N ALA A 139 -20.91 -6.38 -21.13
CA ALA A 139 -21.63 -6.52 -19.87
C ALA A 139 -20.67 -6.77 -18.69
N VAL A 140 -19.66 -7.62 -18.89
CA VAL A 140 -18.61 -7.89 -17.89
C VAL A 140 -17.80 -6.61 -17.62
N MET A 141 -17.34 -5.88 -18.64
CA MET A 141 -16.62 -4.62 -18.41
C MET A 141 -17.44 -3.60 -17.61
N LEU A 142 -18.74 -3.48 -17.90
CA LEU A 142 -19.64 -2.59 -17.17
C LEU A 142 -19.85 -3.00 -15.70
N PHE A 143 -19.93 -4.30 -15.41
CA PHE A 143 -20.08 -4.79 -14.04
C PHE A 143 -18.79 -4.67 -13.21
N PHE A 144 -17.63 -4.89 -13.84
CA PHE A 144 -16.35 -4.92 -13.14
C PHE A 144 -15.69 -3.53 -13.03
N ALA A 145 -15.98 -2.58 -13.92
CA ALA A 145 -15.40 -1.23 -13.84
C ALA A 145 -15.68 -0.50 -12.50
N PRO A 146 -16.92 -0.49 -11.96
CA PRO A 146 -17.20 0.12 -10.65
C PRO A 146 -16.46 -0.57 -9.49
N ILE A 147 -16.32 -1.90 -9.55
CA ILE A 147 -15.62 -2.69 -8.52
C ILE A 147 -14.12 -2.38 -8.54
N LEU A 148 -13.52 -2.32 -9.73
CA LEU A 148 -12.10 -1.98 -9.90
C LEU A 148 -11.82 -0.54 -9.47
N ILE A 149 -12.67 0.43 -9.85
CA ILE A 149 -12.56 1.82 -9.41
C ILE A 149 -12.64 1.94 -7.89
N ARG A 150 -13.57 1.22 -7.25
CA ARG A 150 -13.72 1.21 -5.78
C ARG A 150 -12.49 0.63 -5.08
N LYS A 151 -11.92 -0.47 -5.60
CA LYS A 151 -10.71 -1.10 -5.07
C LYS A 151 -9.48 -0.19 -5.24
N TYR A 152 -9.34 0.48 -6.37
CA TYR A 152 -8.22 1.40 -6.62
C TYR A 152 -8.28 2.66 -5.78
N ARG A 153 -9.49 3.23 -5.57
CA ARG A 153 -9.67 4.41 -4.69
C ARG A 153 -9.30 4.10 -3.24
N SER A 154 -9.66 2.91 -2.74
CA SER A 154 -9.29 2.46 -1.40
C SER A 154 -7.77 2.28 -1.24
N LYS A 155 -7.08 1.77 -2.26
CA LYS A 155 -5.61 1.62 -2.24
C LYS A 155 -4.89 2.98 -2.28
N LYS A 156 -5.38 3.95 -3.06
CA LYS A 156 -4.77 5.29 -3.15
C LYS A 156 -4.90 6.09 -1.84
N GLN A 157 -6.01 5.97 -1.12
CA GLN A 157 -6.19 6.61 0.19
C GLN A 157 -5.25 6.06 1.28
N ASN A 158 -4.91 4.76 1.23
CA ASN A 158 -3.91 4.19 2.15
C ASN A 158 -2.48 4.69 1.87
N ILE A 159 -2.16 5.07 0.63
CA ILE A 159 -0.82 5.53 0.26
C ILE A 159 -0.63 7.02 0.58
N SER A 160 -1.69 7.84 0.49
CA SER A 160 -1.64 9.27 0.85
C SER A 160 -1.76 9.55 2.36
N GLY A 161 -1.86 8.51 3.19
CA GLY A 161 -2.00 8.61 4.65
C GLY A 161 -0.69 8.86 5.42
N PHE A 162 0.45 9.04 4.73
CA PHE A 162 1.68 9.53 5.34
C PHE A 162 1.75 11.05 5.18
N PRO A 163 1.33 11.85 6.17
CA PRO A 163 1.74 13.25 6.21
C PRO A 163 3.24 13.28 6.46
N MET A 164 4.03 13.55 5.42
CA MET A 164 5.37 14.09 5.60
C MET A 164 5.21 15.44 6.28
N ASN A 165 5.44 15.47 7.59
CA ASN A 165 5.60 16.69 8.35
C ASN A 165 6.93 17.34 7.91
N ALA A 166 6.84 18.29 6.98
CA ALA A 166 7.99 18.99 6.40
C ALA A 166 8.48 20.19 7.23
N ASN A 167 8.01 20.35 8.48
CA ASN A 167 8.43 21.44 9.35
C ASN A 167 9.20 20.88 10.55
N ALA A 168 10.48 20.61 10.32
CA ALA A 168 11.49 20.40 11.36
C ALA A 168 12.82 21.00 10.90
N TYR A 169 12.87 22.33 10.82
CA TYR A 169 14.09 23.15 10.89
C TYR A 169 13.75 24.45 11.62
#